data_AF-A0A914X264-F1
#
_entry.id   AF-A0A914X264-F1
#
_cell.length_a   1.000
_cell.length_b   1.000
_cell.length_c   1.000
_cell.angle_alpha   90.00
_cell.angle_beta   90.00
_cell.angle_gamma   90.00
#
_symmetry.space_group_name_H-M   'P 1'
#
loop_
_entity.id
_entity.type
_entity.pdbx_description
1 polymer ?
#
loop_
_entity_poly.entity_id
_entity_poly.type
_entity_poly.pdbx_seq_one_letter_code
_entity_poly.pdbx_strand_id
1 'polypeptide(L)'
;MEQIHEKTLDANLPKLCKELQLKPILMGLQSCDIVSQYQANEIKSEKTPLDRNYAFITLLKTCGPKAFEEFLNQLYEWQPHLADCLTKEPKKSNQHSSENSCLLVIFRVGWRLIKQRATRVLRTRAAKDHHAP
;
A
#
# COMPACT_ATOMS: atom_id res chain seq x y z
N MET A 1 -4.77 -11.52 -7.22
CA MET A 1 -3.36 -11.38 -6.80
C MET A 1 -2.60 -12.60 -7.33
N GLU A 2 -1.27 -12.60 -7.40
CA GLU A 2 -0.53 -13.82 -7.77
C GLU A 2 -0.30 -14.71 -6.55
N GLN A 3 -0.26 -16.04 -6.75
CA GLN A 3 -0.07 -17.01 -5.66
C GLN A 3 1.22 -16.78 -4.87
N ILE A 4 2.27 -16.25 -5.51
CA ILE A 4 3.54 -15.93 -4.85
C ILE A 4 3.33 -14.79 -3.84
N HIS A 5 2.58 -13.75 -4.21
CA HIS A 5 2.28 -12.63 -3.33
C HIS A 5 1.40 -13.05 -2.15
N GLU A 6 0.41 -13.91 -2.38
CA GLU A 6 -0.44 -14.46 -1.32
C GLU A 6 0.38 -15.27 -0.31
N LYS A 7 1.25 -16.17 -0.78
CA LYS A 7 2.16 -16.96 0.07
C LYS A 7 3.09 -16.08 0.89
N THR A 8 3.63 -15.01 0.30
CA THR A 8 4.49 -14.05 1.01
C THR A 8 3.72 -13.31 2.11
N LEU A 9 2.48 -12.90 1.84
CA LEU A 9 1.62 -12.29 2.85
C LEU A 9 1.27 -13.28 3.96
N ASP A 10 0.97 -14.54 3.64
CA ASP A 10 0.67 -15.58 4.63
C ASP A 10 1.86 -15.88 5.55
N ALA A 11 3.06 -16.01 4.98
CA ALA A 11 4.27 -16.25 5.74
C ALA A 11 4.60 -15.11 6.72
N ASN A 12 4.27 -13.86 6.34
CA ASN A 12 4.55 -12.66 7.14
C ASN A 12 3.33 -12.16 7.93
N LEU A 13 2.17 -12.79 7.78
CA LEU A 13 0.90 -12.41 8.39
C LEU A 13 0.98 -12.16 9.90
N PRO A 14 1.59 -13.05 10.72
CA PRO A 14 1.66 -12.81 12.17
C PRO A 14 2.49 -11.58 12.54
N LYS A 15 3.49 -11.22 11.73
CA LYS A 15 4.31 -10.03 11.92
C LYS A 15 3.55 -8.78 11.48
N LEU A 16 2.92 -8.84 10.31
CA LEU A 16 2.08 -7.76 9.80
C LEU A 16 0.93 -7.45 10.77
N CYS A 17 0.24 -8.45 11.30
CA CYS A 17 -0.84 -8.18 12.25
C CYS A 17 -0.38 -7.41 13.49
N LYS A 18 0.84 -7.66 13.98
CA LYS A 18 1.37 -7.02 15.20
C LYS A 18 1.99 -5.64 14.96
N GLU A 19 2.76 -5.48 13.88
CA GLU A 19 3.60 -4.30 13.66
C GLU A 19 2.98 -3.28 12.68
N LEU A 20 1.99 -3.70 11.87
CA LEU A 20 1.41 -2.85 10.83
C LEU A 20 0.57 -1.70 11.42
N GLN A 21 1.00 -0.47 11.10
CA GLN A 21 0.21 0.74 11.29
C GLN A 21 -0.77 0.91 10.11
N LEU A 22 -2.01 0.48 10.32
CA LEU A 22 -3.00 0.41 9.25
C LEU A 22 -3.45 1.77 8.70
N LYS A 23 -3.57 2.77 9.58
CA LYS A 23 -4.17 4.09 9.25
C LYS A 23 -3.50 4.80 8.05
N PRO A 24 -2.16 4.99 8.01
CA PRO A 24 -1.52 5.65 6.86
C PRO A 24 -1.58 4.81 5.59
N ILE A 25 -1.44 3.48 5.71
CA ILE A 25 -1.47 2.55 4.57
C ILE A 25 -2.86 2.54 3.92
N LEU A 26 -3.91 2.45 4.73
CA LEU A 26 -5.29 2.43 4.27
C LEU A 26 -5.64 3.73 3.55
N MET A 27 -5.22 4.89 4.06
CA MET A 27 -5.44 6.18 3.40
C MET A 27 -4.75 6.27 2.02
N GLY A 28 -3.52 5.74 1.92
CA GLY A 28 -2.79 5.67 0.66
C GLY A 28 -3.47 4.76 -0.36
N LEU A 29 -3.91 3.58 0.06
CA LEU A 29 -4.62 2.62 -0.80
C LEU A 29 -5.99 3.10 -1.24
N GLN A 30 -6.72 3.82 -0.37
CA GLN A 30 -7.96 4.51 -0.74
C GLN A 30 -7.71 5.58 -1.80
N SER A 31 -6.60 6.31 -1.69
CA SER A 31 -6.23 7.34 -2.69
C SER A 31 -5.84 6.74 -4.05
N CYS A 32 -5.43 5.48 -4.08
CA CYS A 32 -5.14 4.72 -5.30
C CYS A 32 -6.36 3.92 -5.82
N ASP A 33 -7.54 4.08 -5.20
CA ASP A 33 -8.78 3.36 -5.52
C ASP A 33 -8.65 1.82 -5.47
N ILE A 34 -7.73 1.33 -4.63
CA ILE A 34 -7.51 -0.11 -4.42
C ILE A 34 -8.48 -0.67 -3.37
N VAL A 35 -8.77 0.13 -2.35
CA VAL A 35 -9.68 -0.19 -1.25
C VAL A 35 -10.76 0.86 -1.22
N SER A 36 -12.02 0.45 -1.34
CA SER A 36 -13.14 1.38 -1.31
C SER A 36 -13.35 1.97 0.09
N GLN A 37 -14.05 3.10 0.18
CA GLN A 37 -14.39 3.69 1.47
C GLN A 37 -15.25 2.76 2.34
N TYR A 38 -16.13 1.97 1.72
CA TYR A 38 -16.94 0.98 2.42
C TYR A 38 -16.07 -0.10 3.06
N GLN A 39 -15.17 -0.70 2.29
CA GLN A 39 -14.23 -1.73 2.76
C GLN A 39 -13.30 -1.21 3.87
N ALA A 40 -12.83 0.02 3.73
CA ALA A 40 -12.02 0.66 4.75
C ALA A 40 -12.79 0.92 6.06
N ASN A 41 -14.09 1.21 5.98
CA ASN A 41 -14.93 1.39 7.16
C ASN A 41 -15.23 0.05 7.84
N GLU A 42 -15.48 -1.00 7.07
CA GLU A 42 -15.65 -2.37 7.57
C GLU A 42 -14.40 -2.81 8.36
N ILE A 43 -13.21 -2.63 7.77
CA ILE A 43 -11.94 -2.90 8.44
C ILE A 43 -11.80 -2.07 9.73
N LYS A 44 -12.12 -0.77 9.71
CA LYS A 44 -12.03 0.09 10.90
C LYS A 44 -13.03 -0.30 12.00
N SER A 45 -14.13 -0.94 11.63
CA SER A 45 -15.17 -1.40 12.55
C SER A 45 -14.71 -2.57 13.42
N GLU A 46 -13.62 -3.23 13.07
CA GLU A 46 -13.07 -4.33 13.87
C GLU A 46 -12.62 -3.85 15.25
N LYS A 47 -12.78 -4.74 16.25
CA LYS A 47 -12.61 -4.39 17.66
C LYS A 47 -11.15 -4.18 18.05
N THR A 48 -10.26 -5.06 17.60
CA THR A 48 -8.85 -5.02 17.98
C THR A 48 -7.96 -4.59 16.80
N PRO A 49 -6.81 -3.95 17.06
CA PRO A 49 -5.83 -3.65 16.01
C PRO A 49 -5.36 -4.88 15.24
N LEU A 50 -5.27 -6.03 15.90
CA LEU A 50 -4.90 -7.30 15.27
C LEU A 50 -5.97 -7.75 14.28
N ASP A 51 -7.24 -7.71 14.68
CA ASP A 51 -8.37 -8.10 13.81
C ASP A 51 -8.50 -7.15 12.63
N ARG A 52 -8.30 -5.84 12.85
CA ARG A 52 -8.24 -4.83 11.77
C ARG A 52 -7.17 -5.16 10.74
N ASN A 53 -5.96 -5.46 11.22
CA ASN A 53 -4.84 -5.79 10.34
C ASN A 53 -5.08 -7.12 9.61
N TYR A 54 -5.65 -8.11 10.28
CA TYR A 54 -6.01 -9.38 9.67
C TYR A 54 -7.08 -9.23 8.57
N ALA A 55 -8.17 -8.50 8.87
CA ALA A 55 -9.24 -8.20 7.93
C ALA A 55 -8.69 -7.43 6.71
N PHE A 56 -7.82 -6.45 6.95
CA PHE A 56 -7.16 -5.70 5.88
C PHE A 56 -6.31 -6.60 4.97
N ILE A 57 -5.45 -7.46 5.53
CA ILE A 57 -4.59 -8.34 4.71
C ILE A 57 -5.44 -9.36 3.95
N THR A 58 -6.50 -9.89 4.57
CA THR A 58 -7.45 -10.78 3.90
C THR A 58 -8.13 -10.10 2.72
N LEU A 59 -8.59 -8.86 2.92
CA LEU A 59 -9.19 -8.05 1.86
C LEU A 59 -8.19 -7.75 0.75
N LEU A 60 -6.95 -7.40 1.10
CA LEU A 60 -5.90 -7.07 0.13
C LEU A 60 -5.62 -8.22 -0.85
N LYS A 61 -5.69 -9.48 -0.38
CA LYS A 61 -5.54 -10.66 -1.25
C LYS A 61 -6.62 -10.74 -2.34
N THR A 62 -7.82 -10.26 -2.03
CA THR A 62 -8.93 -10.20 -3.00
C THR A 62 -8.76 -9.07 -4.03
N CYS A 63 -7.98 -8.03 -3.73
CA CYS A 63 -7.88 -6.80 -4.53
C CYS A 63 -6.99 -6.88 -5.80
N GLY A 64 -6.75 -8.08 -6.36
CA GLY A 64 -5.99 -8.21 -7.61
C GLY A 64 -4.48 -7.96 -7.46
N PRO A 65 -3.69 -8.12 -8.55
CA PRO A 65 -2.22 -8.03 -8.48
C PRO A 65 -1.71 -6.61 -8.16
N LYS A 66 -2.38 -5.57 -8.68
CA LYS A 66 -2.03 -4.16 -8.41
C LYS A 66 -2.10 -3.78 -6.93
N ALA A 67 -2.94 -4.45 -6.16
CA ALA A 67 -3.07 -4.17 -4.73
C ALA A 67 -1.81 -4.51 -3.94
N PHE A 68 -1.09 -5.57 -4.33
CA PHE A 68 0.15 -5.95 -3.68
C PHE A 68 1.25 -4.90 -3.90
N GLU A 69 1.39 -4.44 -5.15
CA GLU A 69 2.38 -3.43 -5.53
C GLU A 69 2.11 -2.10 -4.83
N GLU A 70 0.86 -1.64 -4.85
CA GLU A 70 0.47 -0.42 -4.14
C GLU A 70 0.63 -0.55 -2.63
N PHE A 71 0.34 -1.73 -2.06
CA PHE A 71 0.57 -1.99 -0.65
C PHE A 71 2.05 -1.95 -0.30
N LEU A 72 2.92 -2.59 -1.08
CA LEU A 72 4.36 -2.51 -0.90
C LEU A 72 4.86 -1.06 -1.02
N ASN A 73 4.34 -0.28 -1.98
CA ASN A 73 4.68 1.13 -2.12
C ASN A 73 4.31 1.94 -0.88
N GLN A 74 3.10 1.73 -0.33
CA GLN A 74 2.69 2.36 0.91
C GLN A 74 3.54 1.91 2.10
N LEU A 75 3.90 0.62 2.17
CA LEU A 75 4.82 0.15 3.20
C LEU A 75 6.20 0.77 3.07
N TYR A 76 6.76 0.94 1.88
CA TYR A 76 8.04 1.61 1.70
C TYR A 76 8.02 3.08 2.14
N GLU A 77 6.89 3.76 1.92
CA GLU A 77 6.73 5.17 2.27
C GLU A 77 6.58 5.38 3.78
N TRP A 78 5.81 4.52 4.45
CA TRP A 78 5.44 4.74 5.86
C TRP A 78 6.16 3.81 6.84
N GLN A 79 6.46 2.57 6.43
CA GLN A 79 6.93 1.47 7.28
C GLN A 79 7.96 0.58 6.56
N PRO A 80 9.11 1.13 6.16
CA PRO A 80 10.06 0.44 5.27
C PRO A 80 10.61 -0.86 5.85
N HIS A 81 10.67 -0.98 7.19
CA HIS A 81 11.06 -2.22 7.86
C HIS A 81 10.12 -3.41 7.56
N LEU A 82 8.82 -3.15 7.35
CA LEU A 82 7.85 -4.19 6.94
C LEU A 82 7.96 -4.49 5.45
N ALA A 83 8.16 -3.47 4.62
CA ALA A 83 8.38 -3.65 3.18
C ALA A 83 9.62 -4.53 2.91
N ASP A 84 10.70 -4.29 3.65
CA ASP A 84 11.91 -5.09 3.62
C ASP A 84 11.66 -6.55 4.02
N CYS A 85 10.75 -6.81 4.97
CA CYS A 85 10.41 -8.19 5.36
C CYS A 85 9.63 -8.93 4.29
N LEU A 86 8.83 -8.21 3.49
CA LEU A 86 8.04 -8.79 2.41
C LEU A 86 8.84 -8.96 1.11
N THR A 87 9.93 -8.22 0.95
CA THR A 87 10.78 -8.25 -0.25
C THR A 87 12.09 -9.03 -0.05
N LYS A 88 12.54 -9.21 1.19
CA LYS A 88 13.62 -10.15 1.50
C LYS A 88 13.02 -11.56 1.49
N GLU A 89 13.37 -12.33 0.46
CA GLU A 89 13.30 -13.80 0.51
C GLU A 89 13.86 -14.33 1.84
N PRO A 90 13.38 -15.48 2.34
CA PRO A 90 13.65 -15.95 3.71
C PRO A 90 15.14 -16.16 3.95
N LYS A 91 15.84 -15.10 4.35
CA LYS A 91 17.17 -15.19 4.94
C LYS A 91 16.97 -15.69 6.36
N LYS A 92 17.18 -17.00 6.53
CA LYS A 92 17.52 -17.58 7.83
C LYS A 92 18.52 -16.63 8.49
N SER A 93 18.11 -16.10 9.66
CA SER A 93 18.95 -15.54 10.72
C SER A 93 20.39 -15.14 10.32
N ASN A 94 20.67 -13.84 10.25
CA ASN A 94 21.67 -13.21 11.12
C ASN A 94 21.89 -11.74 10.74
N GLN A 95 22.17 -10.95 11.78
CA GLN A 95 22.57 -9.56 11.75
C GLN A 95 23.71 -9.33 10.73
N HIS A 96 23.52 -8.43 9.77
CA HIS A 96 24.46 -7.34 9.45
C HIS A 96 23.90 -6.48 8.30
N SER A 97 24.10 -5.17 8.46
CA SER A 97 24.21 -4.13 7.44
C SER A 97 24.66 -4.61 6.05
N SER A 98 24.03 -4.09 5.00
CA SER A 98 24.67 -3.37 3.88
C SER A 98 23.89 -3.53 2.57
N GLU A 99 23.61 -2.37 1.97
CA GLU A 99 23.69 -2.09 0.53
C GLU A 99 22.96 -3.04 -0.43
N ASN A 100 21.72 -2.66 -0.81
CA ASN A 100 21.20 -2.87 -2.16
C ASN A 100 20.55 -1.57 -2.65
N SER A 101 21.38 -0.54 -2.74
CA SER A 101 21.10 0.72 -3.44
C SER A 101 21.40 0.54 -4.92
N CYS A 102 20.42 0.14 -5.73
CA CYS A 102 20.46 0.39 -7.19
C CYS A 102 19.07 0.26 -7.85
N LEU A 103 18.25 -0.73 -7.48
CA LEU A 103 16.92 -0.91 -8.09
C LEU A 103 15.84 0.06 -7.55
N LEU A 104 16.09 0.70 -6.40
CA LEU A 104 15.14 1.56 -5.70
C LEU A 104 15.03 3.01 -6.23
N VAL A 105 15.96 3.49 -7.07
CA VAL A 105 15.94 4.89 -7.54
C VAL A 105 15.00 5.09 -8.74
N ILE A 106 14.86 4.08 -9.59
CA ILE A 106 14.05 4.17 -10.82
C ILE A 106 12.55 4.29 -10.47
N PHE A 107 12.07 3.57 -9.44
CA PHE A 107 10.69 3.69 -8.96
C PHE A 107 10.44 4.96 -8.10
N ARG A 108 11.45 5.49 -7.40
CA ARG A 108 11.32 6.69 -6.54
C ARG A 108 11.03 7.99 -7.31
N VAL A 109 11.54 8.14 -8.53
CA VAL A 109 11.39 9.39 -9.32
C VAL A 109 10.18 9.34 -10.25
N GLY A 110 9.90 8.20 -10.86
CA GLY A 110 8.78 8.05 -11.81
C GLY A 110 7.41 8.33 -11.19
N TRP A 111 7.19 7.91 -9.95
CA TRP A 111 5.87 7.99 -9.31
C TRP A 111 5.51 9.37 -8.75
N ARG A 112 6.49 10.16 -8.29
CA ARG A 112 6.25 11.57 -7.86
C ARG A 112 5.73 12.42 -9.01
N LEU A 113 6.17 12.16 -10.24
CA LEU A 113 5.72 12.87 -11.44
C LEU A 113 4.35 12.38 -11.94
N ILE A 114 4.00 11.10 -11.74
CA ILE A 114 2.69 10.54 -12.14
C ILE A 114 1.59 11.00 -11.17
N LYS A 115 1.82 10.97 -9.85
CA LYS A 115 0.82 11.44 -8.86
C LYS A 115 0.54 12.96 -8.95
N GLN A 116 1.50 13.78 -9.36
CA GLN A 116 1.28 15.23 -9.54
C GLN A 116 0.49 15.60 -10.82
N ARG A 117 0.46 14.73 -11.85
CA ARG A 117 -0.28 15.01 -13.09
C ARG A 117 -1.78 14.71 -12.97
N ALA A 118 -2.18 13.73 -12.16
CA ALA A 118 -3.60 13.36 -12.01
C ALA A 118 -4.45 14.43 -11.29
N THR A 119 -3.86 15.20 -10.38
CA THR A 119 -4.56 16.26 -9.61
C THR A 119 -4.77 17.57 -10.38
N ARG A 120 -4.10 17.78 -11.52
CA ARG A 120 -4.28 19.00 -12.33
C ARG A 120 -5.41 18.91 -13.36
N VAL A 121 -5.82 17.71 -13.77
CA VAL A 121 -6.82 17.52 -14.85
C VAL A 121 -8.26 17.70 -14.36
N LEU A 122 -8.53 17.54 -13.06
CA LEU A 122 -9.88 17.71 -12.51
C LEU A 122 -10.24 19.17 -12.20
N ARG A 123 -9.26 20.08 -12.10
CA ARG A 123 -9.51 21.49 -11.76
C ARG A 123 -9.88 22.38 -12.95
N THR A 124 -9.70 21.91 -14.18
CA THR A 124 -9.95 22.70 -15.39
C THR A 124 -11.32 22.49 -16.02
N ARG A 125 -12.14 21.55 -15.53
CA ARG A 125 -13.53 21.36 -16.00
C ARG A 125 -14.57 22.15 -15.21
N ALA A 126 -14.28 22.59 -13.98
CA ALA A 126 -15.26 23.30 -13.14
C ALA A 126 -15.34 24.82 -13.39
N ALA A 127 -14.50 25.38 -14.26
CA ALA A 127 -14.41 26.83 -14.48
C ALA A 127 -15.08 27.32 -15.78
N LYS A 128 -15.87 26.49 -16.47
CA LYS A 128 -16.41 26.82 -17.80
C LYS A 128 -17.93 27.02 -17.88
N ASP A 129 -18.66 26.90 -16.78
CA ASP A 129 -20.13 26.98 -16.77
C ASP A 129 -20.69 28.30 -16.19
N HIS A 130 -19.85 29.30 -15.93
CA HIS A 130 -20.31 30.66 -15.60
C HIS A 130 -19.88 31.66 -16.66
N HIS A 131 -20.40 31.49 -17.88
CA HIS A 131 -20.58 32.66 -18.74
C HIS A 131 -21.77 32.50 -19.68
N ALA A 132 -22.62 33.52 -19.60
CA ALA A 132 -23.53 34.05 -20.61
C ALA A 132 -25.02 33.72 -20.42
N PRO A 133 -25.91 34.64 -20.82
CA PRO A 133 -25.80 36.12 -20.81
C PRO A 133 -26.83 36.79 -19.90
#